data_AF-A0AAW9IG96-F1
#
_entry.id   AF-A0AAW9IG96-F1
#
_cell.length_a   1.000
_cell.length_b   1.000
_cell.length_c   1.000
_cell.angle_alpha   90.00
_cell.angle_beta   90.00
_cell.angle_gamma   90.00
#
_symmetry.space_group_name_H-M   'P 1'
#
loop_
_entity.id
_entity.type
_entity.pdbx_description
1 polymer ?
#
loop_
_entity_poly.entity_id
_entity_poly.type
_entity_poly.pdbx_seq_one_letter_code
_entity_poly.pdbx_strand_id
1 'polypeptide(L)'
;SRSDIITYFTGVRAATYEEDFIIEKGHFTRNIVHAAGIQSPGLTAAPAIAVDVAQMTVDLLSKNNNIEKNKNFNPYRKRIVRTSELDIDERNKLINDNPDYGVIICRCEEISKGEIIESLRRSVPCDTLDGVKRRVRPVAYTHLTLPT
;
A
#
# COMPACT_ATOMS: atom_id res chain seq x y z
N SER A 1 31.30 -2.96 9.07
CA SER A 1 31.88 -1.91 8.21
C SER A 1 30.77 -1.08 7.57
N ARG A 2 31.03 0.17 7.13
CA ARG A 2 30.08 0.89 6.24
C ARG A 2 29.75 0.07 4.98
N SER A 3 30.66 -0.81 4.56
CA SER A 3 30.50 -1.76 3.46
C SER A 3 29.35 -2.77 3.63
N ASP A 4 28.85 -2.96 4.86
CA ASP A 4 27.81 -3.96 5.15
C ASP A 4 26.39 -3.38 5.02
N ILE A 5 26.26 -2.08 4.76
CA ILE A 5 24.96 -1.41 4.63
C ILE A 5 24.40 -1.65 3.22
N ILE A 6 23.28 -2.39 3.14
CA ILE A 6 22.63 -2.76 1.87
C ILE A 6 21.59 -1.72 1.44
N THR A 7 20.89 -1.09 2.39
CA THR A 7 19.92 -0.02 2.13
C THR A 7 19.77 0.90 3.35
N TYR A 8 19.40 2.16 3.10
CA TYR A 8 19.00 3.11 4.13
C TYR A 8 17.87 3.98 3.58
N PHE A 9 17.01 4.46 4.46
CA PHE A 9 15.94 5.39 4.09
C PHE A 9 15.80 6.47 5.15
N THR A 10 15.25 7.60 4.73
CA THR A 10 14.80 8.67 5.61
C THR A 10 13.39 9.06 5.21
N GLY A 11 12.63 9.58 6.17
CA GLY A 11 11.27 10.05 5.96
C GLY A 11 10.99 11.23 6.87
N VAL A 12 10.15 12.14 6.39
CA VAL A 12 9.70 13.30 7.17
C VAL A 12 8.33 12.97 7.76
N ARG A 13 8.14 13.27 9.04
CA ARG A 13 6.83 13.20 9.69
C ARG A 13 6.14 14.54 9.56
N ALA A 14 4.86 14.53 9.23
CA ALA A 14 4.02 15.72 9.20
C ALA A 14 3.54 16.08 10.62
N ALA A 15 4.47 16.24 11.55
CA ALA A 15 4.18 16.48 12.97
C ALA A 15 3.73 17.92 13.21
N THR A 16 2.83 18.10 14.16
CA THR A 16 2.40 19.39 14.73
C THR A 16 3.16 19.64 16.03
N TYR A 17 3.16 20.90 16.50
CA TYR A 17 3.78 21.25 17.80
C TYR A 17 3.08 20.53 18.98
N GLU A 18 1.78 20.33 18.86
CA GLU A 18 0.94 19.66 19.87
C GLU A 18 1.11 18.14 19.88
N GLU A 19 1.87 17.60 18.93
CA GLU A 19 2.15 16.17 18.79
C GLU A 19 0.91 15.27 18.63
N ASP A 20 -0.22 15.85 18.23
CA ASP A 20 -1.50 15.15 18.04
C ASP A 20 -2.02 15.22 16.59
N PHE A 21 -2.93 14.30 16.26
CA PHE A 21 -3.57 14.21 14.95
C PHE A 21 -4.69 15.22 14.82
N ILE A 22 -4.73 15.90 13.68
CA ILE A 22 -5.80 16.83 13.33
C ILE A 22 -6.76 16.11 12.39
N ILE A 23 -7.84 15.55 12.95
CA ILE A 23 -8.93 14.91 12.20
C ILE A 23 -10.21 15.72 12.43
N GLU A 24 -10.51 16.67 11.55
CA GLU A 24 -11.63 17.60 11.76
C GLU A 24 -12.20 18.17 10.46
N LYS A 25 -13.38 18.82 10.55
CA LYS A 25 -13.98 19.57 9.44
C LYS A 25 -13.29 20.93 9.31
N GLY A 26 -13.15 21.45 8.09
CA GLY A 26 -12.50 22.74 7.87
C GLY A 26 -13.23 23.89 8.59
N HIS A 27 -12.49 24.71 9.33
CA HIS A 27 -13.05 25.85 10.09
C HIS A 27 -13.64 26.94 9.20
N PHE A 28 -12.98 27.23 8.08
CA PHE A 28 -13.37 28.32 7.15
C PHE A 28 -14.03 27.81 5.86
N THR A 29 -14.09 26.50 5.66
CA THR A 29 -14.52 25.88 4.39
C THR A 29 -15.50 24.75 4.66
N ARG A 30 -16.68 24.80 4.02
CA ARG A 30 -17.80 23.89 4.31
C ARG A 30 -17.67 22.48 3.72
N ASN A 31 -16.68 22.23 2.87
CA ASN A 31 -16.56 21.01 2.07
C ASN A 31 -15.16 20.36 2.17
N ILE A 32 -14.45 20.60 3.28
CA ILE A 32 -13.12 20.05 3.53
C ILE A 32 -13.13 19.27 4.84
N VAL A 33 -12.44 18.14 4.84
CA VAL A 33 -12.06 17.38 6.04
C VAL A 33 -10.54 17.31 6.07
N HIS A 34 -9.94 17.65 7.21
CA HIS A 34 -8.52 17.56 7.45
C HIS A 34 -8.17 16.22 8.09
N ALA A 35 -7.08 15.63 7.60
CA ALA A 35 -6.36 14.54 8.25
C ALA A 35 -4.87 14.92 8.22
N ALA A 36 -4.45 15.73 9.20
CA ALA A 36 -3.13 16.36 9.28
C ALA A 36 -2.46 16.04 10.63
N GLY A 37 -1.21 16.46 10.81
CA GLY A 37 -0.48 16.17 12.05
C GLY A 37 -0.08 14.69 12.22
N ILE A 38 -0.24 13.86 11.18
CA ILE A 38 -0.09 12.41 11.29
C ILE A 38 1.38 12.04 11.49
N GLN A 39 1.74 11.78 12.74
CA GLN A 39 3.02 11.21 13.17
C GLN A 39 2.82 9.82 13.77
N SER A 40 3.75 9.31 14.59
CA SER A 40 3.52 8.04 15.32
C SER A 40 2.42 8.24 16.36
N PRO A 41 1.38 7.36 16.47
CA PRO A 41 1.21 6.02 15.88
C PRO A 41 0.30 6.00 14.62
N GLY A 42 0.58 6.82 13.62
CA GLY A 42 -0.33 7.12 12.50
C GLY A 42 -0.63 5.94 11.58
N LEU A 43 0.35 5.05 11.32
CA LEU A 43 0.10 3.86 10.49
C LEU A 43 -0.87 2.90 11.17
N THR A 44 -0.73 2.70 12.48
CA THR A 44 -1.63 1.84 13.27
C THR A 44 -2.99 2.49 13.52
N ALA A 45 -3.05 3.83 13.58
CA ALA A 45 -4.29 4.59 13.73
C ALA A 45 -5.06 4.81 12.42
N ALA A 46 -4.43 4.58 11.26
CA ALA A 46 -5.02 4.84 9.95
C ALA A 46 -6.43 4.24 9.75
N PRO A 47 -6.75 3.01 10.21
CA PRO A 47 -8.11 2.47 10.09
C PRO A 47 -9.16 3.27 10.88
N ALA A 48 -8.82 3.72 12.09
CA ALA A 48 -9.72 4.54 12.92
C ALA A 48 -9.94 5.92 12.29
N ILE A 49 -8.84 6.57 11.86
CA ILE A 49 -8.89 7.84 11.15
C ILE A 49 -9.78 7.75 9.90
N ALA A 50 -9.71 6.64 9.15
CA ALA A 50 -10.53 6.44 7.96
C ALA A 50 -12.03 6.37 8.27
N VAL A 51 -12.42 5.76 9.40
CA VAL A 51 -13.83 5.71 9.85
C VAL A 51 -14.32 7.11 10.19
N ASP A 52 -13.54 7.89 10.94
CA ASP A 52 -13.90 9.25 11.33
C ASP A 52 -14.01 10.18 10.13
N VAL A 53 -13.03 10.14 9.22
CA VAL A 53 -13.05 10.93 7.98
C VAL A 53 -14.25 10.56 7.10
N ALA A 54 -14.57 9.26 6.96
CA ALA A 54 -15.74 8.82 6.20
C ALA A 54 -17.04 9.36 6.80
N GLN A 55 -17.20 9.28 8.12
CA GLN A 55 -18.37 9.81 8.82
C GLN A 55 -18.50 11.33 8.66
N MET A 56 -17.41 12.07 8.86
CA MET A 56 -17.41 13.53 8.67
C MET A 56 -17.75 13.92 7.24
N THR A 57 -17.28 13.15 6.25
CA THR A 57 -17.57 13.38 4.83
C THR A 57 -19.06 13.18 4.55
N VAL A 58 -19.67 12.12 5.08
CA VAL A 58 -21.12 11.88 4.96
C VAL A 58 -21.90 13.02 5.60
N ASP A 59 -21.56 13.43 6.83
CA ASP A 59 -22.26 14.54 7.51
C ASP A 59 -22.22 15.86 6.73
N LEU A 60 -21.07 16.16 6.09
CA LEU A 60 -20.90 17.38 5.31
C LEU A 60 -21.75 17.36 4.04
N LEU A 61 -21.72 16.25 3.32
CA LEU A 61 -22.40 16.14 2.03
C LEU A 61 -23.91 15.89 2.16
N SER A 62 -24.36 15.24 3.23
CA SER A 62 -25.78 14.97 3.52
C SER A 62 -26.62 16.24 3.72
N LYS A 63 -26.00 17.40 3.91
CA LYS A 63 -26.70 18.70 4.00
C LYS A 63 -27.33 19.12 2.66
N ASN A 64 -26.72 18.73 1.54
CA ASN A 64 -27.13 19.15 0.20
C ASN A 64 -27.48 17.98 -0.72
N ASN A 65 -27.17 16.74 -0.33
CA ASN A 65 -27.36 15.54 -1.13
C ASN A 65 -27.97 14.42 -0.29
N ASN A 66 -28.72 13.51 -0.92
CA ASN A 66 -29.08 12.25 -0.27
C ASN A 66 -27.93 11.24 -0.45
N ILE A 67 -27.33 10.79 0.65
CA ILE A 67 -26.20 9.85 0.63
C ILE A 67 -26.64 8.51 1.19
N GLU A 68 -26.44 7.47 0.40
CA GLU A 68 -26.71 6.10 0.78
C GLU A 68 -25.44 5.25 0.74
N LYS A 69 -25.37 4.26 1.62
CA LYS A 69 -24.25 3.32 1.67
C LYS A 69 -24.25 2.45 0.41
N ASN A 70 -23.15 2.47 -0.32
CA ASN A 70 -22.96 1.57 -1.46
C ASN A 70 -22.84 0.11 -0.99
N LYS A 71 -23.87 -0.70 -1.24
CA LYS A 71 -23.91 -2.13 -0.88
C LYS A 71 -22.87 -2.98 -1.64
N ASN A 72 -22.38 -2.50 -2.77
CA ASN A 72 -21.40 -3.20 -3.62
C ASN A 72 -19.95 -2.84 -3.27
N PHE A 73 -19.71 -2.01 -2.24
CA PHE A 73 -18.36 -1.64 -1.83
C PHE A 73 -17.62 -2.84 -1.24
N ASN A 74 -16.48 -3.20 -1.84
CA ASN A 74 -15.58 -4.22 -1.33
C ASN A 74 -14.37 -3.57 -0.63
N PRO A 75 -14.26 -3.64 0.72
CA PRO A 75 -13.16 -3.03 1.45
C PRO A 75 -11.85 -3.82 1.32
N TYR A 76 -11.89 -5.05 0.81
CA TYR A 76 -10.72 -5.92 0.79
C TYR A 76 -9.89 -5.71 -0.48
N ARG A 77 -8.67 -5.21 -0.28
CA ARG A 77 -7.64 -5.21 -1.32
C ARG A 77 -6.99 -6.60 -1.38
N LYS A 78 -7.15 -7.31 -2.51
CA LYS A 78 -6.40 -8.53 -2.79
C LYS A 78 -4.89 -8.23 -2.76
N ARG A 79 -4.15 -8.84 -1.82
CA ARG A 79 -2.69 -8.72 -1.76
C ARG A 79 -2.04 -9.49 -2.93
N ILE A 80 -0.81 -9.11 -3.29
CA ILE A 80 0.02 -9.92 -4.20
C ILE A 80 0.40 -11.19 -3.45
N VAL A 81 0.29 -12.33 -4.10
CA VAL A 81 0.64 -13.63 -3.50
C VAL A 81 2.11 -13.60 -3.12
N ARG A 82 2.46 -14.05 -1.91
CA ARG A 82 3.87 -14.20 -1.51
C ARG A 82 4.24 -15.66 -1.64
N THR A 83 4.95 -16.02 -2.70
CA THR A 83 5.34 -17.42 -2.95
C THR A 83 6.22 -18.00 -1.83
N SER A 84 6.94 -17.14 -1.12
CA SER A 84 7.76 -17.50 0.05
C SER A 84 6.94 -17.90 1.28
N GLU A 85 5.65 -17.53 1.35
CA GLU A 85 4.75 -17.83 2.46
C GLU A 85 3.82 -19.03 2.16
N LEU A 86 3.86 -19.56 0.93
CA LEU A 86 3.05 -20.71 0.52
C LEU A 86 3.72 -22.03 0.92
N ASP A 87 2.90 -23.04 1.17
CA ASP A 87 3.41 -24.40 1.26
C ASP A 87 3.86 -24.93 -0.12
N ILE A 88 4.55 -26.07 -0.12
CA ILE A 88 5.12 -26.65 -1.34
C ILE A 88 4.01 -27.02 -2.35
N ASP A 89 2.88 -27.53 -1.89
CA ASP A 89 1.80 -28.00 -2.76
C ASP A 89 1.05 -26.83 -3.41
N GLU A 90 0.76 -25.78 -2.65
CA GLU A 90 0.19 -24.52 -3.11
C GLU A 90 1.13 -23.80 -4.08
N ARG A 91 2.43 -23.78 -3.77
CA ARG A 91 3.44 -23.20 -4.65
C ARG A 91 3.53 -23.98 -5.96
N ASN A 92 3.52 -25.32 -5.91
CA ASN A 92 3.52 -26.16 -7.11
C ASN A 92 2.26 -25.96 -7.95
N LYS A 93 1.07 -25.86 -7.33
CA LYS A 93 -0.19 -25.54 -8.02
C LYS A 93 -0.09 -24.18 -8.71
N LEU A 94 0.39 -23.15 -8.00
CA LEU A 94 0.54 -21.82 -8.55
C LEU A 94 1.51 -21.77 -9.75
N ILE A 95 2.61 -22.52 -9.66
CA ILE A 95 3.59 -22.67 -10.76
C ILE A 95 2.98 -23.43 -11.94
N ASN A 96 2.18 -24.45 -11.68
CA ASN A 96 1.49 -25.20 -12.72
C ASN A 96 0.46 -24.34 -13.46
N ASP A 97 -0.28 -23.49 -12.73
CA ASP A 97 -1.25 -22.56 -13.30
C ASP A 97 -0.57 -21.41 -14.04
N ASN A 98 0.56 -20.92 -13.52
CA ASN A 98 1.37 -19.91 -14.17
C ASN A 98 2.88 -20.12 -13.90
N PRO A 99 3.64 -20.61 -14.91
CA PRO A 99 5.06 -20.89 -14.79
C PRO A 99 5.94 -19.70 -14.40
N ASP A 100 5.49 -18.45 -14.61
CA ASP A 100 6.24 -17.26 -14.18
C ASP A 100 6.44 -17.21 -12.65
N TYR A 101 5.57 -17.86 -11.85
CA TYR A 101 5.78 -17.97 -10.40
C TYR A 101 6.91 -18.92 -10.01
N GLY A 102 7.40 -19.76 -10.93
CA GLY A 102 8.54 -20.65 -10.72
C GLY A 102 9.90 -19.98 -10.99
N VAL A 103 9.90 -18.82 -11.67
CA VAL A 103 11.13 -18.11 -12.03
C VAL A 103 11.49 -17.13 -10.92
N ILE A 104 12.51 -17.45 -10.13
CA ILE A 104 12.95 -16.59 -9.01
C ILE A 104 13.85 -15.47 -9.53
N ILE A 105 13.41 -14.24 -9.28
CA ILE A 105 14.13 -13.01 -9.63
C ILE A 105 14.87 -12.45 -8.42
N CYS A 106 14.24 -12.47 -7.24
CA CYS A 106 14.89 -12.15 -5.97
C CYS A 106 15.20 -13.40 -5.15
N ARG A 107 16.48 -13.70 -4.95
CA ARG A 107 16.87 -14.85 -4.10
C ARG A 107 16.80 -14.54 -2.60
N CYS A 108 17.04 -13.29 -2.20
CA CYS A 108 17.01 -12.89 -0.79
C CYS A 108 15.61 -12.93 -0.19
N GLU A 109 14.61 -12.55 -0.99
CA GLU A 109 13.19 -12.45 -0.57
C GLU A 109 12.31 -13.51 -1.26
N GLU A 110 12.93 -14.44 -1.99
CA GLU A 110 12.28 -15.46 -2.83
C GLU A 110 11.17 -14.94 -3.75
N ILE A 111 11.40 -13.77 -4.36
CA ILE A 111 10.40 -13.12 -5.22
C ILE A 111 10.45 -13.73 -6.62
N SER A 112 9.29 -14.17 -7.08
CA SER A 112 9.09 -14.71 -8.41
C SER A 112 8.85 -13.64 -9.49
N LYS A 113 9.08 -13.98 -10.75
CA LYS A 113 8.72 -13.16 -11.91
C LYS A 113 7.20 -12.93 -11.95
N GLY A 114 6.42 -13.95 -11.56
CA GLY A 114 4.96 -13.87 -11.41
C GLY A 114 4.53 -12.76 -10.46
N GLU A 115 5.15 -12.65 -9.28
CA GLU A 115 4.88 -11.56 -8.32
C GLU A 115 5.15 -10.17 -8.93
N ILE A 116 6.26 -10.02 -9.67
CA ILE A 116 6.62 -8.75 -10.31
C ILE A 116 5.58 -8.38 -11.38
N ILE A 117 5.22 -9.33 -12.25
CA ILE A 117 4.21 -9.09 -13.29
C ILE A 117 2.84 -8.77 -12.66
N GLU A 118 2.44 -9.51 -11.62
CA GLU A 118 1.20 -9.24 -10.89
C GLU A 118 1.21 -7.83 -10.29
N SER A 119 2.37 -7.38 -9.79
CA SER A 119 2.53 -6.02 -9.26
C SER A 119 2.29 -4.96 -10.33
N LEU A 120 2.76 -5.16 -11.56
CA LEU A 120 2.62 -4.20 -12.67
C LEU A 120 1.17 -4.08 -13.15
N ARG A 121 0.38 -5.16 -13.04
CA ARG A 121 -0.99 -5.26 -13.59
C ARG A 121 -2.11 -4.85 -12.61
N ARG A 122 -1.80 -4.18 -11.50
CA ARG A 122 -2.85 -3.71 -10.56
C ARG A 122 -3.52 -2.43 -11.05
N SER A 123 -4.69 -2.13 -10.48
CA SER A 123 -5.53 -0.98 -10.82
C SER A 123 -4.80 0.36 -10.81
N VAL A 124 -3.82 0.50 -9.91
CA VAL A 124 -2.81 1.56 -9.98
C VAL A 124 -1.55 0.89 -10.53
N PRO A 125 -1.02 1.25 -11.71
CA PRO A 125 0.24 0.72 -12.20
C PRO A 125 1.42 1.06 -11.26
N CYS A 126 2.53 0.32 -11.39
CA CYS A 126 3.80 0.64 -10.72
C CYS A 126 4.97 0.43 -11.67
N ASP A 127 4.98 1.19 -12.75
CA ASP A 127 5.93 1.19 -13.86
C ASP A 127 7.33 1.76 -13.52
N THR A 128 7.60 2.00 -12.23
CA THR A 128 8.93 2.36 -11.74
C THR A 128 9.49 1.24 -10.89
N LEU A 129 10.83 1.09 -10.91
CA LEU A 129 11.55 0.18 -10.02
C LEU A 129 11.13 0.36 -8.55
N ASP A 130 10.99 1.61 -8.14
CA ASP A 130 10.60 2.02 -6.81
C ASP A 130 9.14 1.67 -6.47
N GLY A 131 8.25 1.72 -7.46
CA GLY A 131 6.89 1.25 -7.34
C GLY A 131 6.82 -0.27 -7.16
N VAL A 132 7.60 -1.03 -7.93
CA VAL A 132 7.73 -2.48 -7.77
C VAL A 132 8.29 -2.83 -6.40
N LYS A 133 9.35 -2.14 -5.94
CA LYS A 133 9.96 -2.31 -4.60
C LYS A 133 8.93 -2.21 -3.47
N ARG A 134 8.07 -1.19 -3.53
CA ARG A 134 6.98 -0.96 -2.55
C ARG A 134 5.89 -2.04 -2.57
N ARG A 135 5.81 -2.87 -3.62
CA ARG A 135 4.79 -3.92 -3.75
C ARG A 135 5.29 -5.31 -3.41
N VAL A 136 6.47 -5.68 -3.89
CA VAL A 136 6.98 -7.06 -3.83
C VAL A 136 8.16 -7.27 -2.88
N ARG A 137 8.63 -6.23 -2.17
CA ARG A 137 9.72 -6.26 -1.16
C ARG A 137 11.19 -6.42 -1.61
N PRO A 138 11.60 -6.26 -2.90
CA PRO A 138 13.01 -6.41 -3.24
C PRO A 138 13.85 -5.28 -2.59
N VAL A 139 14.79 -5.67 -1.73
CA VAL A 139 15.57 -4.73 -0.91
C VAL A 139 16.77 -4.15 -1.67
N ALA A 140 17.40 -4.95 -2.56
CA ALA A 140 18.63 -4.60 -3.26
C ALA A 140 18.57 -5.00 -4.74
N TYR A 141 17.81 -4.26 -5.55
CA TYR A 141 17.84 -4.44 -7.01
C TYR A 141 18.06 -3.09 -7.69
N THR A 142 19.20 -2.98 -8.39
CA THR A 142 19.57 -1.89 -9.31
C THR A 142 19.39 -2.29 -10.78
N HIS A 143 19.12 -3.57 -11.10
CA HIS A 143 19.13 -4.09 -12.47
C HIS A 143 17.86 -4.85 -12.88
N LEU A 144 16.70 -4.55 -12.29
CA LEU A 144 15.43 -5.00 -12.85
C LEU A 144 15.14 -4.18 -14.12
N THR A 145 15.60 -4.66 -15.27
CA THR A 145 15.02 -4.26 -16.55
C THR A 145 13.58 -4.75 -16.55
N LEU A 146 12.63 -3.83 -16.39
CA LEU A 146 11.22 -4.14 -16.49
C LEU A 146 10.97 -4.74 -17.88
N PRO A 147 10.27 -5.89 -17.98
CA PRO A 147 9.87 -6.40 -19.27
C PRO A 147 8.95 -5.36 -19.93
N THR A 148 9.34 -4.90 -21.12
CA THR A 148 8.51 -4.09 -22.02
C THR A 148 7.25 -4.85 -22.42
#